data_AF-A0A635RC89-F1
#
_entry.id   AF-A0A635RC89-F1
#
_cell.length_a   1.000
_cell.length_b   1.000
_cell.length_c   1.000
_cell.angle_alpha   90.00
_cell.angle_beta   90.00
_cell.angle_gamma   90.00
#
_symmetry.space_group_name_H-M   'P 1'
#
loop_
_entity.id
_entity.type
_entity.pdbx_description
1 polymer ?
#
loop_
_entity_poly.entity_id
_entity_poly.type
_entity_poly.pdbx_seq_one_letter_code
_entity_poly.pdbx_strand_id
1 'polypeptide(L)'
;MKSLLFIMILCVGLVSNSYGEPGKRSSYTALQPPPAPPIMLNWKIDKDAMREYVADVNTYAYYVYLYTRNLNQQAVKRGWNPPMLAPICERFEIPKLHSVPEKMFLDDKAFTPQEISLDLSRKLNSLLWNYRSDRQALLDAYDQYLTTCLN
;
A
#
# COMPACT_ATOMS: atom_id res chain seq x y z
N MET A 1 46.80 -33.44 16.42
CA MET A 1 46.19 -33.08 15.12
C MET A 1 45.24 -31.93 15.37
N LYS A 2 45.72 -30.71 15.07
CA LYS A 2 45.03 -29.43 15.23
C LYS A 2 44.65 -28.96 13.83
N SER A 3 43.37 -28.67 13.58
CA SER A 3 42.88 -27.53 12.76
C SER A 3 41.39 -27.76 12.45
N LEU A 4 40.56 -27.67 13.49
CA LEU A 4 39.14 -27.34 13.41
C LEU A 4 39.02 -25.94 14.02
N LEU A 5 38.16 -25.08 13.45
CA LEU A 5 38.01 -23.64 13.68
C LEU A 5 38.97 -22.75 12.89
N PHE A 6 38.68 -22.44 11.62
CA PHE A 6 39.00 -21.13 11.02
C PHE A 6 38.30 -20.85 9.67
N ILE A 7 37.03 -21.26 9.45
CA ILE A 7 36.28 -20.85 8.22
C ILE A 7 34.80 -20.49 8.55
N MET A 8 34.53 -19.90 9.72
CA MET A 8 33.17 -19.43 10.05
C MET A 8 33.10 -17.98 10.57
N ILE A 9 34.13 -17.15 10.31
CA ILE A 9 34.16 -15.74 10.77
C ILE A 9 34.71 -14.78 9.71
N LEU A 10 34.31 -14.88 8.43
CA LEU A 10 34.79 -13.93 7.41
C LEU A 10 33.74 -13.40 6.42
N CYS A 11 32.44 -13.64 6.62
CA CYS A 11 31.39 -13.04 5.79
C CYS A 11 30.28 -12.35 6.59
N VAL A 12 30.60 -11.83 7.78
CA VAL A 12 29.73 -10.86 8.48
C VAL A 12 30.39 -9.50 8.33
N GLY A 13 29.80 -8.67 7.48
CA GLY A 13 30.27 -7.30 7.25
C GLY A 13 30.69 -7.09 5.81
N LEU A 14 29.72 -6.72 4.97
CA LEU A 14 29.85 -5.75 3.87
C LEU A 14 28.44 -5.51 3.32
N VAL A 15 27.59 -4.89 4.16
CA VAL A 15 26.45 -4.12 3.63
C VAL A 15 27.07 -2.86 3.04
N SER A 16 27.48 -2.95 1.77
CA SER A 16 27.93 -1.78 1.03
C SER A 16 26.68 -1.07 0.52
N ASN A 17 26.32 0.04 1.17
CA ASN A 17 25.45 1.05 0.60
C ASN A 17 26.21 1.72 -0.55
N SER A 18 26.23 1.11 -1.73
CA SER A 18 26.72 1.75 -2.94
C SER A 18 25.54 1.99 -3.88
N TYR A 19 24.93 3.18 -3.78
CA TYR A 19 24.31 3.80 -4.94
C TYR A 19 25.45 4.12 -5.92
N GLY A 20 25.72 3.21 -6.85
CA GLY A 20 26.84 3.30 -7.78
C GLY A 20 26.50 2.73 -9.14
N GLU A 21 26.36 3.64 -10.11
CA GLU A 21 26.44 3.55 -11.58
C GLU A 21 25.70 2.45 -12.37
N PRO A 22 25.24 2.74 -13.60
CA PRO A 22 24.65 1.76 -14.51
C PRO A 22 25.74 0.85 -15.09
N GLY A 23 26.31 0.00 -14.23
CA GLY A 23 27.21 -1.06 -14.62
C GLY A 23 26.51 -2.05 -15.54
N LYS A 24 27.18 -2.40 -16.64
CA LYS A 24 26.86 -3.46 -17.59
C LYS A 24 26.15 -4.62 -16.88
N ARG A 25 24.84 -4.78 -17.10
CA ARG A 25 24.04 -5.84 -16.48
C ARG A 25 24.68 -7.18 -16.86
N SER A 26 25.18 -7.91 -15.87
CA SER A 26 25.69 -9.28 -16.04
C SER A 26 24.66 -10.11 -16.82
N SER A 27 25.14 -10.87 -17.82
CA SER A 27 24.30 -11.76 -18.63
C SER A 27 23.53 -12.70 -17.69
N TYR A 28 22.20 -12.58 -17.68
CA TYR A 28 21.36 -13.32 -16.75
C TYR A 28 21.12 -14.75 -17.25
N THR A 29 21.29 -15.72 -16.36
CA THR A 29 20.79 -17.08 -16.57
C THR A 29 19.29 -17.07 -16.35
N ALA A 30 18.51 -17.44 -17.37
CA ALA A 30 17.08 -17.65 -17.21
C ALA A 30 16.86 -18.75 -16.15
N LEU A 31 15.92 -18.52 -15.22
CA LEU A 31 15.50 -19.59 -14.32
C LEU A 31 14.88 -20.71 -15.15
N GLN A 32 15.28 -21.95 -14.89
CA GLN A 32 14.68 -23.11 -15.55
C GLN A 32 13.21 -23.23 -15.14
N PRO A 33 12.32 -23.68 -16.04
CA PRO A 33 10.92 -23.89 -15.72
C PRO A 33 10.75 -24.89 -14.57
N PRO A 34 9.71 -24.75 -13.73
CA PRO A 34 9.45 -25.68 -12.64
C PRO A 34 9.19 -27.10 -13.18
N PRO A 35 9.58 -28.15 -12.46
CA PRO A 35 9.21 -29.52 -12.80
C PRO A 35 7.69 -29.71 -12.70
N ALA A 36 7.16 -30.76 -13.33
CA ALA A 36 5.74 -31.09 -13.22
C ALA A 36 5.37 -31.48 -11.77
N PRO A 37 4.17 -31.10 -11.29
CA PRO A 37 3.72 -31.50 -9.95
C PRO A 37 3.50 -33.01 -9.87
N PRO A 38 3.69 -33.62 -8.68
CA PRO A 38 3.47 -35.05 -8.48
C PRO A 38 1.98 -35.41 -8.63
N ILE A 39 1.70 -36.56 -9.24
CA ILE A 39 0.35 -37.07 -9.48
C ILE A 39 -0.21 -37.66 -8.16
N MET A 40 -1.42 -37.25 -7.76
CA MET A 40 -2.09 -37.80 -6.57
C MET A 40 -2.23 -39.32 -6.67
N LEU A 41 -1.69 -40.04 -5.69
CA LEU A 41 -1.88 -41.48 -5.52
C LEU A 41 -3.16 -41.76 -4.72
N ASN A 42 -3.89 -42.80 -5.12
CA ASN A 42 -5.09 -43.23 -4.41
C ASN A 42 -4.68 -43.85 -3.06
N TRP A 43 -5.05 -43.21 -1.96
CA TRP A 43 -4.61 -43.50 -0.58
C TRP A 43 -4.90 -44.93 -0.08
N LYS A 44 -5.72 -45.70 -0.81
CA LYS A 44 -6.17 -47.04 -0.42
C LYS A 44 -5.24 -48.18 -0.78
N ILE A 45 -4.12 -47.96 -1.48
CA ILE A 45 -3.49 -49.06 -2.24
C ILE A 45 -2.08 -49.44 -1.77
N ASP A 46 -1.24 -48.53 -1.26
CA ASP A 46 0.11 -48.88 -0.77
C ASP A 46 0.71 -47.81 0.17
N LYS A 47 1.24 -48.24 1.34
CA LYS A 47 1.86 -47.37 2.34
C LYS A 47 3.23 -46.85 1.90
N ASP A 48 3.99 -47.64 1.14
CA ASP A 48 5.31 -47.25 0.68
C ASP A 48 5.20 -46.25 -0.48
N ALA A 49 4.28 -46.49 -1.42
CA ALA A 49 3.93 -45.49 -2.46
C ALA A 49 3.44 -44.16 -1.86
N MET A 50 2.69 -44.19 -0.76
CA MET A 50 2.25 -42.96 -0.08
C MET A 50 3.43 -42.20 0.56
N ARG A 51 4.42 -42.92 1.10
CA ARG A 51 5.63 -42.29 1.67
C ARG A 51 6.45 -41.61 0.58
N GLU A 52 6.61 -42.25 -0.56
CA GLU A 52 7.30 -41.70 -1.73
C GLU A 52 6.57 -40.45 -2.26
N TYR A 53 5.24 -40.52 -2.40
CA TYR A 53 4.41 -39.37 -2.79
C TYR A 53 4.60 -38.17 -1.87
N VAL A 54 4.58 -38.37 -0.55
CA VAL A 54 4.79 -37.29 0.42
C VAL A 54 6.19 -36.70 0.29
N ALA A 55 7.22 -37.53 0.05
CA ALA A 55 8.58 -37.05 -0.20
C ALA A 55 8.67 -36.20 -1.47
N ASP A 56 7.99 -36.61 -2.55
CA ASP A 56 7.94 -35.87 -3.81
C ASP A 56 7.20 -34.54 -3.67
N VAL A 57 6.05 -34.51 -2.98
CA VAL A 57 5.29 -33.29 -2.69
C VAL A 57 6.13 -32.31 -1.87
N ASN A 58 6.83 -32.78 -0.84
CA ASN A 58 7.69 -31.93 -0.02
C ASN A 58 8.88 -31.39 -0.82
N THR A 59 9.49 -32.22 -1.66
CA THR A 59 10.59 -31.81 -2.55
C THR A 59 10.11 -30.76 -3.55
N TYR A 60 8.94 -30.95 -4.13
CA TYR A 60 8.31 -29.99 -5.03
C TYR A 60 8.01 -28.66 -4.33
N ALA A 61 7.42 -28.70 -3.14
CA ALA A 61 7.13 -27.51 -2.34
C ALA A 61 8.42 -26.75 -1.98
N TYR A 62 9.48 -27.46 -1.61
CA TYR A 62 10.80 -26.88 -1.34
C TYR A 62 11.41 -26.22 -2.57
N TYR A 63 11.30 -26.87 -3.74
CA TYR A 63 11.73 -26.28 -5.01
C TYR A 63 10.97 -24.99 -5.32
N VAL A 64 9.64 -24.98 -5.22
CA VAL A 64 8.79 -23.79 -5.49
C VAL A 64 9.15 -22.65 -4.54
N TYR A 65 9.39 -22.96 -3.26
CA TYR A 65 9.84 -21.98 -2.28
C TYR A 65 11.18 -21.34 -2.68
N LEU A 66 12.19 -22.16 -3.02
CA LEU A 66 13.50 -21.65 -3.45
C LEU A 66 13.43 -20.86 -4.75
N TYR A 67 12.65 -21.34 -5.72
CA TYR A 67 12.43 -20.67 -6.99
C TYR A 67 11.82 -19.28 -6.77
N THR A 68 10.74 -19.21 -5.99
CA THR A 68 10.05 -17.95 -5.67
C THR A 68 10.97 -16.98 -4.92
N ARG A 69 11.74 -17.50 -3.95
CA ARG A 69 12.75 -16.70 -3.23
C ARG A 69 13.80 -16.11 -4.19
N ASN A 70 14.34 -16.92 -5.09
CA ASN A 70 15.35 -16.49 -6.07
C ASN A 70 14.76 -15.47 -7.06
N LEU A 71 13.53 -15.67 -7.50
CA LEU A 71 12.81 -14.73 -8.37
C LEU A 71 12.60 -13.38 -7.67
N ASN A 72 12.16 -13.39 -6.42
CA ASN A 72 12.00 -12.17 -5.62
C ASN A 72 13.35 -11.46 -5.38
N GLN A 73 14.43 -12.19 -5.12
CA GLN A 73 15.77 -11.61 -5.02
C GLN A 73 16.23 -10.98 -6.34
N GLN A 74 15.92 -11.60 -7.49
CA GLN A 74 16.20 -11.02 -8.80
C GLN A 74 15.34 -9.78 -9.07
N ALA A 75 14.08 -9.78 -8.66
CA ALA A 75 13.17 -8.63 -8.76
C ALA A 75 13.73 -7.43 -7.97
N VAL A 76 14.11 -7.63 -6.71
CA VAL A 76 14.73 -6.59 -5.87
C VAL A 76 16.03 -6.07 -6.49
N LYS A 77 16.91 -6.96 -7.01
CA LYS A 77 18.14 -6.54 -7.75
C LYS A 77 17.85 -5.70 -8.99
N ARG A 78 16.66 -5.83 -9.59
CA ARG A 78 16.20 -5.03 -10.73
C ARG A 78 15.45 -3.77 -10.31
N GLY A 79 15.40 -3.46 -9.01
CA GLY A 79 14.66 -2.32 -8.45
C GLY A 79 13.15 -2.53 -8.42
N TRP A 80 12.67 -3.77 -8.61
CA TRP A 80 11.26 -4.09 -8.44
C TRP A 80 11.00 -4.28 -6.95
N ASN A 81 10.27 -3.34 -6.38
CA ASN A 81 9.77 -3.44 -5.01
C ASN A 81 8.41 -4.15 -5.03
N PRO A 82 8.05 -4.87 -3.96
CA PRO A 82 6.66 -5.27 -3.75
C PRO A 82 5.78 -4.02 -3.90
N PRO A 83 4.61 -4.12 -4.57
CA PRO A 83 3.70 -2.98 -4.65
C PRO A 83 3.37 -2.55 -3.23
N MET A 84 3.49 -1.25 -2.93
CA MET A 84 2.91 -0.71 -1.70
C MET A 84 1.42 -1.06 -1.74
N LEU A 85 0.96 -1.81 -0.75
CA LEU A 85 -0.47 -1.96 -0.54
C LEU A 85 -1.01 -0.54 -0.34
N ALA A 86 -1.95 -0.12 -1.19
CA ALA A 86 -2.62 1.15 -0.97
C ALA A 86 -3.27 1.06 0.41
N PRO A 87 -3.11 2.07 1.29
CA PRO A 87 -3.69 2.03 2.61
C PRO A 87 -5.19 1.78 2.50
N ILE A 88 -5.67 0.79 3.23
CA ILE A 88 -7.10 0.50 3.29
C ILE A 88 -7.69 1.48 4.29
N CYS A 89 -8.39 2.50 3.81
CA CYS A 89 -9.08 3.49 4.63
C CYS A 89 -10.57 3.16 4.70
N GLU A 90 -11.23 3.53 5.80
CA GLU A 90 -12.70 3.49 5.86
C GLU A 90 -13.29 4.48 4.85
N ARG A 91 -14.58 4.37 4.50
CA ARG A 91 -15.18 5.29 3.52
C ARG A 91 -15.15 6.73 4.06
N PHE A 92 -14.72 7.69 3.24
CA PHE A 92 -14.84 9.11 3.59
C PHE A 92 -16.31 9.56 3.57
N GLU A 93 -16.81 9.97 4.72
CA GLU A 93 -18.14 10.58 4.85
C GLU A 93 -18.02 12.10 4.80
N ILE A 94 -18.68 12.71 3.81
CA ILE A 94 -18.71 14.16 3.68
C ILE A 94 -19.66 14.70 4.77
N PRO A 95 -19.21 15.63 5.63
CA PRO A 95 -20.07 16.22 6.65
C PRO A 95 -21.22 17.00 6.02
N LYS A 96 -22.33 17.16 6.75
CA LYS A 96 -23.45 17.98 6.29
C LYS A 96 -23.00 19.45 6.24
N LEU A 97 -22.90 20.00 5.04
CA LEU A 97 -22.54 21.40 4.79
C LEU A 97 -23.79 22.28 4.67
N HIS A 98 -23.63 23.58 4.89
CA HIS A 98 -24.70 24.53 4.63
C HIS A 98 -24.97 24.63 3.12
N SER A 99 -26.24 24.77 2.74
CA SER A 99 -26.60 25.01 1.34
C SER A 99 -26.14 26.40 0.90
N VAL A 100 -25.50 26.49 -0.26
CA VAL A 100 -25.22 27.78 -0.89
C VAL A 100 -26.55 28.38 -1.36
N PRO A 101 -26.95 29.57 -0.88
CA PRO A 101 -28.20 30.19 -1.29
C PRO A 101 -28.10 30.62 -2.76
N GLU A 102 -29.09 30.24 -3.57
CA GLU A 102 -29.18 30.65 -4.98
C GLU A 102 -29.48 32.15 -5.12
N LYS A 103 -30.23 32.71 -4.16
CA LYS A 103 -30.65 34.11 -4.14
C LYS A 103 -30.61 34.64 -2.70
N MET A 104 -30.28 35.93 -2.55
CA MET A 104 -30.42 36.65 -1.30
C MET A 104 -31.54 37.68 -1.43
N PHE A 105 -32.53 37.57 -0.55
CA PHE A 105 -33.58 38.57 -0.40
C PHE A 105 -33.11 39.63 0.59
N LEU A 106 -33.20 40.90 0.21
CA LEU A 106 -32.93 42.03 1.09
C LEU A 106 -34.13 42.26 2.02
N ASP A 107 -33.92 42.97 3.13
CA ASP A 107 -35.00 43.38 4.04
C ASP A 107 -35.94 44.38 3.33
N ASP A 108 -37.22 44.05 3.25
CA ASP A 108 -38.27 44.88 2.65
C ASP A 108 -38.46 46.23 3.37
N LYS A 109 -37.89 46.38 4.57
CA LYS A 109 -37.95 47.61 5.38
C LYS A 109 -36.75 48.54 5.16
N ALA A 110 -35.75 48.13 4.40
CA ALA A 110 -34.58 48.96 4.11
C ALA A 110 -34.88 49.89 2.92
N PHE A 111 -35.21 51.16 3.22
CA PHE A 111 -35.62 52.12 2.19
C PHE A 111 -34.48 53.06 1.77
N THR A 112 -33.43 53.17 2.57
CA THR A 112 -32.27 53.99 2.25
C THR A 112 -31.12 53.14 1.67
N PRO A 113 -30.28 53.71 0.79
CA PRO A 113 -29.08 53.02 0.29
C PRO A 113 -28.16 52.51 1.41
N GLN A 114 -28.06 53.27 2.51
CA GLN A 114 -27.26 52.92 3.67
C GLN A 114 -27.81 51.67 4.37
N GLU A 115 -29.13 51.61 4.62
CA GLU A 115 -29.77 50.44 5.22
C GLU A 115 -29.64 49.20 4.33
N ILE A 116 -29.80 49.36 3.01
CA ILE A 116 -29.63 48.27 2.05
C ILE A 116 -28.19 47.73 2.09
N SER A 117 -27.19 48.63 2.10
CA SER A 117 -25.79 48.22 2.17
C SER A 117 -25.45 47.48 3.47
N LEU A 118 -26.04 47.91 4.59
CA LEU A 118 -25.86 47.28 5.89
C LEU A 118 -26.46 45.87 5.90
N ASP A 119 -27.68 45.70 5.39
CA ASP A 119 -28.34 44.39 5.32
C ASP A 119 -27.57 43.42 4.41
N LEU A 120 -27.16 43.88 3.23
CA LEU A 120 -26.32 43.10 2.33
C LEU A 120 -25.02 42.67 3.00
N SER A 121 -24.34 43.58 3.70
CA SER A 121 -23.09 43.27 4.40
C SER A 121 -23.27 42.18 5.46
N ARG A 122 -24.37 42.20 6.21
CA ARG A 122 -24.69 41.19 7.23
C ARG A 122 -24.92 39.83 6.60
N LYS A 123 -25.69 39.77 5.51
CA LYS A 123 -25.99 38.52 4.79
C LYS A 123 -24.72 37.92 4.19
N LEU A 124 -23.88 38.74 3.55
CA LEU A 124 -22.59 38.30 2.99
C LEU A 124 -21.64 37.81 4.10
N ASN A 125 -21.57 38.52 5.22
CA ASN A 125 -20.76 38.10 6.36
C ASN A 125 -21.24 36.77 6.94
N SER A 126 -22.56 36.56 7.06
CA SER A 126 -23.13 35.28 7.50
C SER A 126 -22.78 34.15 6.53
N LEU A 127 -22.89 34.38 5.22
CA LEU A 127 -22.53 33.38 4.21
C LEU A 127 -21.04 33.03 4.29
N LEU A 128 -20.18 34.04 4.41
CA LEU A 128 -18.73 33.87 4.55
C LEU A 128 -18.39 33.06 5.81
N TRP A 129 -19.10 33.31 6.91
CA TRP A 129 -18.92 32.57 8.15
C TRP A 129 -19.30 31.11 8.01
N ASN A 130 -20.47 30.82 7.41
CA ASN A 130 -20.92 29.47 7.12
C ASN A 130 -19.90 28.73 6.25
N TYR A 131 -19.42 29.35 5.16
CA TYR A 131 -18.41 28.76 4.28
C TYR A 131 -17.11 28.43 5.01
N ARG A 132 -16.64 29.33 5.88
CA ARG A 132 -15.42 29.10 6.68
C ARG A 132 -15.61 27.95 7.66
N SER A 133 -16.76 27.88 8.32
CA SER A 133 -17.11 26.79 9.23
C SER A 133 -17.18 25.45 8.48
N ASP A 134 -17.84 25.42 7.33
CA ASP A 134 -17.99 24.24 6.48
C ASP A 134 -16.65 23.74 5.96
N ARG A 135 -15.78 24.66 5.54
CA ARG A 135 -14.41 24.32 5.14
C ARG A 135 -13.64 23.67 6.28
N GLN A 136 -13.75 24.22 7.49
CA GLN A 136 -13.04 23.65 8.64
C GLN A 136 -13.58 22.25 8.98
N ALA A 137 -14.90 22.07 9.02
CA ALA A 137 -15.51 20.77 9.27
C ALA A 137 -15.10 19.71 8.23
N LEU A 138 -14.97 20.10 6.96
CA LEU A 138 -14.51 19.20 5.90
C LEU A 138 -13.03 18.83 6.05
N LEU A 139 -12.17 19.78 6.44
CA LEU A 139 -10.77 19.51 6.73
C LEU A 139 -10.61 18.57 7.93
N ASP A 140 -11.34 18.84 9.02
CA ASP A 140 -11.29 18.01 10.22
C ASP A 140 -11.77 16.57 9.94
N ALA A 141 -12.85 16.41 9.17
CA ALA A 141 -13.34 15.10 8.75
C ALA A 141 -12.32 14.37 7.86
N TYR A 142 -11.64 15.10 6.98
CA TYR A 142 -10.60 14.52 6.11
C TYR A 142 -9.39 14.04 6.91
N ASP A 143 -8.94 14.84 7.88
CA ASP A 143 -7.84 14.47 8.77
C ASP A 143 -8.21 13.23 9.60
N GLN A 144 -9.44 13.15 10.11
CA GLN A 144 -9.94 11.94 10.79
C GLN A 144 -9.95 10.73 9.86
N TYR A 145 -10.44 10.87 8.63
CA TYR A 145 -10.40 9.79 7.63
C TYR A 145 -8.99 9.26 7.40
N LEU A 146 -7.99 10.14 7.30
CA LEU A 146 -6.59 9.71 7.14
C LEU A 146 -6.09 8.87 8.32
N THR A 147 -6.60 9.09 9.54
CA THR A 147 -6.26 8.25 10.70
C THR A 147 -6.86 6.84 10.65
N THR A 148 -7.93 6.63 9.87
CA THR A 148 -8.56 5.31 9.70
C THR A 148 -7.79 4.40 8.73
N CYS A 149 -6.84 4.96 7.98
CA CYS A 149 -6.05 4.23 7.02
C CYS A 149 -5.10 3.23 7.71
N LEU A 150 -5.24 1.95 7.39
CA LEU A 150 -4.28 0.92 7.78
C LEU A 150 -3.03 1.04 6.89
N ASN A 151 -1.88 1.29 7.51
CA ASN A 151 -0.55 1.30 6.86
C ASN A 151 0.06 -0.10 6.76
#